data_AF-A0A519M6Z9-F1
#
_entry.id   AF-A0A519M6Z9-F1
#
_cell.length_a   1.000
_cell.length_b   1.000
_cell.length_c   1.000
_cell.angle_alpha   90.00
_cell.angle_beta   90.00
_cell.angle_gamma   90.00
#
_symmetry.space_group_name_H-M   'P 1'
#
loop_
_entity.id
_entity.type
_entity.pdbx_description
1 polymer ?
#
loop_
_entity_poly.entity_id
_entity_poly.type
_entity_poly.pdbx_seq_one_letter_code
_entity_poly.pdbx_strand_id
1 'polypeptide(L)'
;FVSHWAPLPDALVELQVGADIVQTTPEHPFWANGGWMPAGNLAKGDALLRSDGLLMPIGQVTHRTEQPTAVYNLEVADWHTYLVSWWMFVVHNAMCIAKKLKSLKTATGKVITNSKYRGKLNPIAKAKGFRVPVKKNGYPDFSKYLYKGTGKGSAVIEMTGKYDADFAKANRAAGHTATPAGYTWHHTEVVTQRNGKIYNRMELVKTDAHQAARHSGGAQLYRGITGTKGYR
;
A
#
# COMPACT_ATOMS: atom_id res chain seq x y z
N PHE A 1 -10.86 27.57 -4.56
CA PHE A 1 -12.00 27.02 -3.81
C PHE A 1 -13.05 26.60 -4.81
N VAL A 2 -13.25 25.30 -5.01
CA VAL A 2 -14.36 24.79 -5.83
C VAL A 2 -14.92 23.58 -5.11
N SER A 3 -16.13 23.71 -4.57
CA SER A 3 -16.93 22.59 -4.06
C SER A 3 -17.67 21.96 -5.23
N HIS A 4 -17.46 20.67 -5.49
CA HIS A 4 -18.34 19.89 -6.36
C HIS A 4 -19.04 18.81 -5.53
N TRP A 5 -20.34 18.68 -5.80
CA TRP A 5 -21.26 17.76 -5.13
C TRP A 5 -20.81 16.31 -5.32
N ALA A 6 -20.61 15.58 -4.22
CA ALA A 6 -20.62 14.13 -4.22
C ALA A 6 -22.09 13.65 -4.12
N PRO A 7 -22.49 12.57 -4.81
CA PRO A 7 -23.83 12.03 -4.66
C PRO A 7 -24.12 11.71 -3.18
N LEU A 8 -25.36 11.98 -2.75
CA LEU A 8 -25.84 11.74 -1.40
C LEU A 8 -25.64 10.25 -1.05
N PRO A 9 -24.77 9.90 -0.10
CA PRO A 9 -24.60 8.51 0.31
C PRO A 9 -25.84 8.08 1.12
N ASP A 10 -26.41 6.93 0.78
CA ASP A 10 -27.55 6.33 1.51
C ASP A 10 -27.12 5.69 2.86
N ALA A 11 -25.83 5.77 3.19
CA ALA A 11 -25.25 5.20 4.40
C ALA A 11 -24.07 6.04 4.91
N LEU A 12 -23.96 6.13 6.23
CA LEU A 12 -22.84 6.73 6.95
C LEU A 12 -22.26 5.75 7.96
N VAL A 13 -20.98 5.93 8.27
CA VAL A 13 -20.28 5.27 9.36
C VAL A 13 -19.82 6.33 10.34
N GLU A 14 -20.08 6.10 11.62
CA GLU A 14 -19.56 6.92 12.70
C GLU A 14 -18.48 6.15 13.45
N LEU A 15 -17.31 6.77 13.57
CA LEU A 15 -16.17 6.23 14.29
C LEU A 15 -15.98 7.08 15.54
N GLN A 16 -16.24 6.50 16.72
CA GLN A 16 -15.88 7.14 17.98
C GLN A 16 -14.41 6.87 18.29
N VAL A 17 -13.61 7.92 18.38
CA VAL A 17 -12.18 7.82 18.67
C VAL A 17 -11.80 8.80 19.77
N GLY A 18 -11.53 8.27 20.96
CA GLY A 18 -11.41 9.08 22.17
C GLY A 18 -12.72 9.82 22.47
N ALA A 19 -12.64 11.14 22.63
CA ALA A 19 -13.79 12.02 22.85
C ALA A 19 -14.43 12.55 21.56
N ASP A 20 -13.89 12.20 20.39
CA ASP A 20 -14.32 12.71 19.09
C ASP A 20 -15.14 11.68 18.30
N ILE A 21 -16.01 12.15 17.40
CA ILE A 21 -16.83 11.33 16.51
C ILE A 21 -16.56 11.76 15.07
N VAL A 22 -16.06 10.82 14.26
CA VAL A 22 -15.82 11.03 12.84
C VAL A 22 -16.95 10.37 12.04
N GLN A 23 -17.75 11.18 11.34
CA GLN A 23 -18.76 10.68 10.41
C GLN A 23 -18.21 10.66 8.99
N THR A 24 -18.43 9.58 8.26
CA THR A 24 -17.87 9.39 6.92
C THR A 24 -18.69 8.40 6.09
N THR A 25 -18.45 8.29 4.78
CA THR A 25 -19.12 7.26 3.96
C THR A 25 -18.43 5.90 4.15
N PRO A 26 -19.15 4.77 4.03
CA PRO A 26 -18.56 3.44 4.21
C PRO A 26 -17.34 3.16 3.33
N GLU A 27 -17.29 3.75 2.14
CA GLU A 27 -16.22 3.56 1.16
C GLU A 27 -14.98 4.38 1.48
N HIS A 28 -15.09 5.39 2.36
CA HIS A 28 -14.00 6.32 2.62
C HIS A 28 -12.84 5.61 3.31
N PRO A 29 -11.65 5.55 2.70
CA PRO A 29 -10.52 4.82 3.25
C PRO A 29 -9.82 5.59 4.39
N PHE A 30 -9.60 4.89 5.51
CA PHE A 30 -8.77 5.30 6.63
C PHE A 30 -7.51 4.44 6.69
N TRP A 31 -6.40 5.02 7.16
CA TRP A 31 -5.21 4.21 7.46
C TRP A 31 -5.35 3.57 8.84
N ALA A 32 -5.58 2.26 8.87
CA ALA A 32 -5.78 1.46 10.07
C ALA A 32 -4.90 0.20 10.04
N ASN A 33 -4.36 -0.20 11.20
CA ASN A 33 -3.58 -1.45 11.36
C ASN A 33 -2.44 -1.65 10.32
N GLY A 34 -1.89 -0.55 9.80
CA GLY A 34 -0.79 -0.58 8.83
C GLY A 34 -1.23 -0.63 7.35
N GLY A 35 -2.51 -0.40 7.03
CA GLY A 35 -2.98 -0.31 5.64
C GLY A 35 -4.25 0.54 5.47
N TRP A 36 -4.64 0.76 4.21
CA TRP A 36 -5.90 1.44 3.89
C TRP A 36 -7.08 0.51 4.04
N MET A 37 -8.06 0.90 4.86
CA MET A 37 -9.31 0.18 5.09
C MET A 37 -10.50 1.11 4.84
N PRO A 38 -11.53 0.68 4.08
CA PRO A 38 -12.79 1.40 4.01
C PRO A 38 -13.39 1.57 5.41
N ALA A 39 -14.00 2.73 5.69
CA ALA A 39 -14.60 3.00 6.99
C ALA A 39 -15.66 1.97 7.38
N GLY A 40 -16.44 1.47 6.41
CA GLY A 40 -17.43 0.41 6.63
C GLY A 40 -16.85 -0.95 7.01
N ASN A 41 -15.53 -1.13 6.91
CA ASN A 41 -14.85 -2.35 7.31
C ASN A 41 -14.06 -2.19 8.62
N LEU A 42 -14.08 -1.00 9.23
CA LEU A 42 -13.43 -0.77 10.52
C LEU A 42 -14.27 -1.36 11.66
N ALA A 43 -13.59 -1.83 12.68
CA ALA A 43 -14.19 -2.37 13.89
C ALA A 43 -13.65 -1.69 15.15
N LYS A 44 -14.37 -1.85 16.25
CA LYS A 44 -13.88 -1.47 17.59
C LYS A 44 -12.52 -2.14 17.84
N GLY A 45 -11.55 -1.35 18.28
CA GLY A 45 -10.18 -1.79 18.55
C GLY A 45 -9.20 -1.62 17.38
N ASP A 46 -9.69 -1.43 16.14
CA ASP A 46 -8.80 -1.02 15.04
C ASP A 46 -8.17 0.33 15.35
N ALA A 47 -6.89 0.50 15.01
CA ALA A 47 -6.15 1.70 15.39
C ALA A 47 -5.86 2.59 14.17
N LEU A 48 -6.40 3.81 14.20
CA LEU A 48 -6.24 4.81 13.15
C LEU A 48 -4.92 5.57 13.30
N LEU A 49 -4.28 5.87 12.18
CA LEU A 49 -3.06 6.67 12.15
C LEU A 49 -3.35 8.18 12.23
N ARG A 50 -2.75 8.83 13.20
CA ARG A 50 -2.68 10.28 13.35
C ARG A 50 -1.51 10.88 12.56
N SER A 51 -1.57 12.19 12.32
CA SER A 51 -0.52 12.96 11.65
C SER A 51 0.84 12.91 12.35
N ASP A 52 0.86 12.77 13.69
CA ASP A 52 2.06 12.63 14.51
C ASP A 52 2.65 11.20 14.51
N GLY A 53 2.07 10.28 13.74
CA GLY A 53 2.51 8.90 13.63
C GLY A 53 1.99 7.98 14.75
N LEU A 54 1.21 8.50 15.70
CA LEU A 54 0.58 7.70 16.74
C LEU A 54 -0.66 6.97 16.24
N LEU A 55 -0.99 5.85 16.88
CA LEU A 55 -2.19 5.07 16.59
C LEU A 55 -3.24 5.32 17.66
N MET A 56 -4.49 5.56 17.25
CA MET A 56 -5.64 5.72 18.16
C MET A 56 -6.65 4.60 17.94
N PRO A 57 -6.98 3.81 18.97
CA PRO A 57 -7.98 2.77 18.85
C PRO A 57 -9.39 3.35 18.70
N ILE A 58 -10.18 2.76 17.84
CA ILE A 58 -11.61 3.06 17.69
C ILE A 58 -12.36 2.48 18.89
N GLY A 59 -13.08 3.32 19.62
CA GLY A 59 -13.88 2.94 20.78
C GLY A 59 -15.22 2.31 20.37
N GLN A 60 -15.83 2.82 19.30
CA GLN A 60 -17.11 2.34 18.78
C GLN A 60 -17.23 2.64 17.27
N VAL A 61 -17.91 1.74 16.55
CA VAL A 61 -18.30 1.93 15.14
C VAL A 61 -19.83 1.79 15.07
N THR A 62 -20.50 2.78 14.49
CA THR A 62 -21.94 2.77 14.27
C THR A 62 -22.23 2.94 12.78
N HIS A 63 -22.95 1.98 12.20
CA HIS A 63 -23.46 2.10 10.83
C HIS A 63 -24.83 2.75 10.87
N ARG A 64 -24.98 3.89 10.19
CA ARG A 64 -26.25 4.59 10.05
C ARG A 64 -26.73 4.47 8.62
N THR A 65 -27.93 3.93 8.44
CA THR A 65 -28.63 3.90 7.16
C THR A 65 -29.92 4.68 7.33
N GLU A 66 -29.87 6.00 7.20
CA GLU A 66 -31.10 6.80 7.13
C GLU A 66 -30.82 8.22 6.63
N GLN A 67 -31.57 8.56 5.58
CA GLN A 67 -31.74 9.83 4.88
C GLN A 67 -30.54 10.43 4.12
N PRO A 68 -30.78 10.96 2.90
CA PRO A 68 -29.75 11.60 2.09
C PRO A 68 -29.12 12.77 2.85
N THR A 69 -27.89 12.55 3.31
CA THR A 69 -27.12 13.55 4.07
C THR A 69 -26.11 14.20 3.12
N ALA A 70 -26.09 15.53 3.08
CA ALA A 70 -25.09 16.27 2.31
C ALA A 70 -23.69 16.00 2.90
N VAL A 71 -22.83 15.34 2.15
CA VAL A 71 -21.42 15.13 2.50
C VAL A 71 -20.53 16.06 1.68
N TYR A 72 -19.51 16.60 2.32
CA TYR A 72 -18.54 17.49 1.68
C TYR A 72 -17.25 16.73 1.44
N ASN A 73 -16.73 16.84 0.22
CA ASN A 73 -15.45 16.27 -0.16
C ASN A 73 -14.45 17.40 -0.43
N LEU A 74 -13.21 17.23 0.02
CA LEU A 74 -12.13 18.19 -0.24
C LEU A 74 -11.20 17.60 -1.31
N GLU A 75 -11.15 18.24 -2.48
CA GLU A 75 -10.20 17.88 -3.53
C GLU A 75 -8.91 18.69 -3.37
N VAL A 76 -7.82 18.00 -3.06
CA VAL A 76 -6.47 18.56 -2.98
C VAL A 76 -5.71 18.18 -4.25
N ALA A 77 -5.06 19.15 -4.88
CA ALA A 77 -4.59 19.06 -6.27
C ALA A 77 -3.52 17.98 -6.52
N ASP A 78 -2.72 17.63 -5.51
CA ASP A 78 -1.49 16.84 -5.71
C ASP A 78 -1.43 15.53 -4.89
N TRP A 79 -2.08 15.50 -3.73
CA TRP A 79 -2.12 14.33 -2.85
C TRP A 79 -3.57 14.10 -2.46
N HIS A 80 -4.18 13.03 -2.97
CA HIS A 80 -5.55 12.65 -2.63
C HIS A 80 -5.69 12.14 -1.18
N THR A 81 -4.86 12.62 -0.26
CA THR A 81 -4.80 12.28 1.15
C THR A 81 -4.87 13.58 1.95
N TYR A 82 -5.79 13.66 2.92
CA TYR A 82 -5.95 14.82 3.78
C TYR A 82 -6.21 14.38 5.22
N LEU A 83 -6.13 15.35 6.14
CA LEU A 83 -6.29 15.13 7.57
C LEU A 83 -7.71 15.56 7.99
N VAL A 84 -8.38 14.74 8.79
CA VAL A 84 -9.73 15.03 9.30
C VAL A 84 -9.77 14.97 10.82
N SER A 85 -10.81 15.59 11.40
CA SER A 85 -11.09 15.67 12.84
C SER A 85 -10.07 16.46 13.67
N TRP A 86 -10.35 16.63 14.96
CA TRP A 86 -9.43 17.24 15.92
C TRP A 86 -8.10 16.49 16.01
N TRP A 87 -8.14 15.17 15.83
CA TRP A 87 -6.98 14.29 15.95
C TRP A 87 -6.15 14.18 14.67
N MET A 88 -6.53 14.87 13.59
CA MET A 88 -5.80 14.91 12.32
C MET A 88 -5.52 13.50 11.76
N PHE A 89 -6.57 12.68 11.62
CA PHE A 89 -6.47 11.33 11.06
C PHE A 89 -6.21 11.37 9.56
N VAL A 90 -5.39 10.45 9.07
CA VAL A 90 -5.04 10.34 7.65
C VAL A 90 -6.14 9.61 6.88
N VAL A 91 -6.83 10.32 5.98
CA VAL A 91 -7.90 9.77 5.11
C VAL A 91 -7.62 10.05 3.64
N HIS A 92 -8.23 9.28 2.74
CA HIS A 92 -8.02 9.46 1.29
C HIS A 92 -9.32 9.80 0.56
N ASN A 93 -9.27 10.80 -0.33
CA ASN A 93 -10.41 11.24 -1.13
C ASN A 93 -10.90 10.09 -2.02
N ALA A 94 -12.14 9.61 -1.80
CA ALA A 94 -12.70 8.46 -2.47
C ALA A 94 -13.23 8.75 -3.90
N MET A 95 -13.19 10.00 -4.39
CA MET A 95 -13.61 10.34 -5.75
C MET A 95 -12.56 9.97 -6.82
N CYS A 96 -11.97 8.79 -6.69
CA CYS A 96 -11.28 8.10 -7.79
C CYS A 96 -12.15 6.92 -8.25
N ILE A 97 -13.43 7.18 -8.56
CA ILE A 97 -14.29 6.23 -9.26
C ILE A 97 -13.87 6.20 -10.73
N ALA A 98 -13.11 5.15 -11.07
CA ALA A 98 -13.18 4.40 -12.31
C ALA A 98 -13.13 5.17 -13.66
N LYS A 99 -12.10 5.98 -13.90
CA LYS A 99 -11.50 5.96 -15.25
C LYS A 99 -10.73 4.65 -15.39
N LYS A 100 -11.02 3.85 -16.43
CA LYS A 100 -10.27 2.64 -16.79
C LYS A 100 -8.81 3.04 -17.08
N LEU A 101 -7.99 3.14 -16.04
CA LEU A 101 -6.58 3.47 -16.15
C LEU A 101 -5.89 2.38 -16.95
N LYS A 102 -5.49 2.71 -18.19
CA LYS A 102 -4.70 1.82 -19.07
C LYS A 102 -3.43 1.33 -18.36
N SER A 103 -2.90 2.15 -17.45
CA SER A 103 -1.81 1.81 -16.55
C SER A 103 -1.99 2.46 -15.18
N LEU A 104 -1.60 1.75 -14.11
CA LEU A 104 -1.50 2.31 -12.76
C LEU A 104 -0.15 3.01 -12.60
N LYS A 105 -0.10 3.98 -11.70
CA LYS A 105 1.13 4.67 -11.30
C LYS A 105 1.47 4.33 -9.84
N THR A 106 2.74 4.41 -9.50
CA THR A 106 3.23 4.42 -8.11
C THR A 106 2.73 5.68 -7.39
N ALA A 107 2.84 5.73 -6.06
CA ALA A 107 2.59 6.95 -5.28
C ALA A 107 3.46 8.14 -5.72
N THR A 108 4.54 7.86 -6.46
CA THR A 108 5.50 8.83 -7.00
C THR A 108 5.23 9.18 -8.48
N GLY A 109 4.06 8.80 -9.01
CA GLY A 109 3.61 9.12 -10.36
C GLY A 109 4.17 8.26 -11.49
N LYS A 110 5.02 7.26 -11.19
CA LYS A 110 5.69 6.42 -12.19
C LYS A 110 4.84 5.21 -12.60
N VAL A 111 4.77 4.90 -13.89
CA VAL A 111 3.93 3.79 -14.39
C VAL A 111 4.38 2.43 -13.84
N ILE A 112 3.44 1.70 -13.25
CA ILE A 112 3.62 0.31 -12.84
C ILE A 112 3.57 -0.58 -14.09
N THR A 113 4.71 -1.18 -14.43
CA THR A 113 4.94 -1.92 -15.69
C THR A 113 3.87 -2.98 -15.99
N ASN A 114 3.45 -3.73 -14.97
CA ASN A 114 2.52 -4.85 -15.14
C ASN A 114 1.05 -4.48 -14.97
N SER A 115 0.74 -3.20 -14.74
CA SER A 115 -0.62 -2.74 -14.45
C SER A 115 -1.63 -2.97 -15.58
N LYS A 116 -1.20 -3.19 -16.83
CA LYS A 116 -2.10 -3.60 -17.93
C LYS A 116 -2.62 -5.04 -17.80
N TYR A 117 -1.99 -5.85 -16.94
CA TYR A 117 -2.32 -7.26 -16.73
C TYR A 117 -3.05 -7.52 -15.40
N ARG A 118 -3.55 -6.48 -14.71
CA ARG A 118 -4.26 -6.59 -13.42
C ARG A 118 -5.35 -7.68 -13.45
N GLY A 119 -5.33 -8.56 -12.47
CA GLY A 119 -6.26 -9.69 -12.36
C GLY A 119 -6.00 -10.83 -13.35
N LYS A 120 -4.90 -10.78 -14.14
CA LYS A 120 -4.51 -11.80 -15.10
C LYS A 120 -3.13 -12.36 -14.77
N LEU A 121 -2.76 -13.46 -15.42
CA LEU A 121 -1.37 -13.95 -15.40
C LEU A 121 -0.46 -13.01 -16.19
N ASN A 122 0.76 -12.81 -15.69
CA ASN A 122 1.79 -12.10 -16.45
C ASN A 122 2.16 -12.95 -17.70
N PRO A 123 1.94 -12.43 -18.92
CA PRO A 123 2.13 -13.23 -20.14
C PRO A 123 3.61 -13.57 -20.39
N ILE A 124 4.54 -12.70 -20.00
CA ILE A 124 5.99 -12.94 -20.15
C ILE A 124 6.42 -14.05 -19.19
N ALA A 125 5.93 -14.01 -17.95
CA ALA A 125 6.17 -15.08 -16.98
C ALA A 125 5.60 -16.41 -17.47
N LYS A 126 4.37 -16.39 -18.00
CA LYS A 126 3.69 -17.58 -18.56
C LYS A 126 4.47 -18.20 -19.72
N ALA A 127 4.97 -17.39 -20.65
CA ALA A 127 5.77 -17.86 -21.77
C ALA A 127 7.09 -18.55 -21.32
N LYS A 128 7.60 -18.17 -20.15
CA LYS A 128 8.79 -18.77 -19.52
C LYS A 128 8.46 -19.93 -18.56
N GLY A 129 7.22 -20.42 -18.54
CA GLY A 129 6.79 -21.53 -17.69
C GLY A 129 6.39 -21.13 -16.26
N PHE A 130 6.35 -19.83 -15.93
CA PHE A 130 5.97 -19.34 -14.61
C PHE A 130 4.52 -18.85 -14.57
N ARG A 131 3.78 -19.25 -13.53
CA ARG A 131 2.41 -18.80 -13.25
C ARG A 131 2.46 -17.71 -12.20
N VAL A 132 2.75 -16.48 -12.63
CA VAL A 132 2.79 -15.29 -11.77
C VAL A 132 1.55 -14.43 -12.04
N PRO A 133 0.53 -14.44 -11.18
CA PRO A 133 -0.60 -13.51 -11.26
C PRO A 133 -0.14 -12.06 -11.11
N VAL A 134 -0.92 -11.12 -11.63
CA VAL A 134 -0.76 -9.70 -11.36
C VAL A 134 -1.93 -9.24 -10.50
N LYS A 135 -1.62 -8.71 -9.32
CA LYS A 135 -2.58 -8.22 -8.33
C LYS A 135 -3.41 -7.08 -8.90
N LYS A 136 -4.54 -6.76 -8.24
CA LYS A 136 -5.38 -5.61 -8.61
C LYS A 136 -4.61 -4.28 -8.56
N ASN A 137 -3.58 -4.17 -7.73
CA ASN A 137 -2.69 -3.00 -7.65
C ASN A 137 -1.57 -2.99 -8.72
N GLY A 138 -1.54 -3.96 -9.63
CA GLY A 138 -0.63 -3.98 -10.78
C GLY A 138 0.75 -4.59 -10.53
N TYR A 139 1.06 -5.01 -9.30
CA TYR A 139 2.31 -5.69 -8.95
C TYR A 139 2.18 -7.21 -9.13
N PRO A 140 3.27 -7.93 -9.46
CA PRO A 140 3.23 -9.38 -9.52
C PRO A 140 2.96 -10.00 -8.14
N ASP A 141 2.30 -11.15 -8.15
CA ASP A 141 2.13 -12.01 -7.00
C ASP A 141 3.09 -13.21 -7.10
N PHE A 142 4.10 -13.22 -6.25
CA PHE A 142 5.09 -14.28 -6.19
C PHE A 142 4.81 -15.33 -5.12
N SER A 143 3.62 -15.36 -4.51
CA SER A 143 3.29 -16.27 -3.39
C SER A 143 3.64 -17.73 -3.66
N LYS A 144 3.50 -18.20 -4.92
CA LYS A 144 3.87 -19.57 -5.34
C LYS A 144 5.39 -19.83 -5.33
N TYR A 145 6.19 -18.79 -5.48
CA TYR A 145 7.64 -18.83 -5.69
C TYR A 145 8.43 -18.29 -4.48
N LEU A 146 7.76 -18.07 -3.35
CA LEU A 146 8.42 -17.69 -2.11
C LEU A 146 9.35 -18.82 -1.62
N TYR A 147 10.45 -18.42 -0.99
CA TYR A 147 11.38 -19.32 -0.33
C TYR A 147 10.69 -20.09 0.80
N LYS A 148 10.93 -21.40 0.86
CA LYS A 148 10.37 -22.34 1.85
C LYS A 148 11.43 -23.18 2.57
N GLY A 149 12.71 -22.86 2.38
CA GLY A 149 13.80 -23.56 3.07
C GLY A 149 14.01 -23.03 4.49
N THR A 150 15.13 -23.40 5.10
CA THR A 150 15.52 -22.94 6.44
C THR A 150 15.73 -21.42 6.47
N GLY A 151 15.22 -20.77 7.51
CA GLY A 151 15.22 -19.30 7.68
C GLY A 151 13.92 -18.64 7.20
N LYS A 152 13.83 -17.32 7.28
CA LYS A 152 12.61 -16.59 6.90
C LYS A 152 12.60 -16.27 5.40
N GLY A 153 11.44 -16.42 4.75
CA GLY A 153 11.22 -16.01 3.35
C GLY A 153 10.83 -14.54 3.19
N SER A 154 10.80 -13.76 4.26
CA SER A 154 10.48 -12.33 4.22
C SER A 154 11.15 -11.57 5.36
N ALA A 155 11.46 -10.30 5.14
CA ALA A 155 12.01 -9.39 6.14
C ALA A 155 11.51 -7.96 5.93
N VAL A 156 11.53 -7.14 6.96
CA VAL A 156 11.36 -5.67 6.83
C VAL A 156 12.72 -5.03 7.07
N ILE A 157 13.15 -4.16 6.17
CA ILE A 157 14.44 -3.47 6.26
C ILE A 157 14.26 -1.96 6.15
N GLU A 158 15.15 -1.20 6.79
CA GLU A 158 15.39 0.19 6.44
C GLU A 158 16.14 0.22 5.10
N MET A 159 15.49 0.80 4.08
CA MET A 159 16.02 0.89 2.72
C MET A 159 17.24 1.82 2.68
N THR A 160 18.27 1.40 1.95
CA THR A 160 19.51 2.16 1.82
C THR A 160 19.66 2.88 0.49
N GLY A 161 18.83 2.54 -0.51
CA GLY A 161 19.08 2.97 -1.88
C GLY A 161 20.12 2.11 -2.62
N LYS A 162 20.62 1.03 -2.02
CA LYS A 162 21.59 0.12 -2.65
C LYS A 162 21.13 -1.32 -2.59
N TYR A 163 21.15 -2.05 -3.71
CA TYR A 163 20.64 -3.43 -3.76
C TYR A 163 21.42 -4.36 -2.85
N ASP A 164 22.75 -4.35 -2.95
CA ASP A 164 23.59 -5.26 -2.18
C ASP A 164 23.48 -5.01 -0.67
N ALA A 165 23.45 -3.74 -0.26
CA ALA A 165 23.30 -3.38 1.14
C ALA A 165 21.91 -3.77 1.69
N ASP A 166 20.86 -3.60 0.90
CA ASP A 166 19.52 -4.03 1.26
C ASP A 166 19.40 -5.55 1.34
N PHE A 167 20.01 -6.27 0.41
CA PHE A 167 20.00 -7.73 0.39
C PHE A 167 20.75 -8.26 1.62
N ALA A 168 21.90 -7.66 1.98
CA ALA A 168 22.62 -7.99 3.20
C ALA A 168 21.79 -7.71 4.47
N LYS A 169 21.08 -6.57 4.52
CA LYS A 169 20.14 -6.27 5.62
C LYS A 169 19.01 -7.30 5.70
N ALA A 170 18.43 -7.68 4.56
CA ALA A 170 17.33 -8.63 4.49
C ALA A 170 17.79 -10.04 4.89
N ASN A 171 18.96 -10.48 4.43
CA ASN A 171 19.59 -11.74 4.86
C ASN A 171 19.73 -11.78 6.39
N ARG A 172 20.37 -10.77 6.98
CA ARG A 172 20.55 -10.67 8.44
C ARG A 172 19.21 -10.71 9.18
N ALA A 173 18.23 -9.93 8.73
CA ALA A 173 16.90 -9.86 9.37
C ALA A 173 16.09 -11.16 9.24
N ALA A 174 16.34 -11.93 8.18
CA ALA A 174 15.68 -13.21 7.91
C ALA A 174 16.43 -14.43 8.45
N GLY A 175 17.60 -14.23 9.08
CA GLY A 175 18.40 -15.31 9.65
C GLY A 175 19.26 -16.07 8.64
N HIS A 176 19.63 -15.42 7.52
CA HIS A 176 20.51 -15.99 6.51
C HIS A 176 21.90 -15.35 6.57
N THR A 177 22.95 -16.15 6.36
CA THR A 177 24.33 -15.67 6.22
C THR A 177 24.59 -15.05 4.84
N ALA A 178 23.90 -15.54 3.81
CA ALA A 178 23.88 -15.00 2.46
C ALA A 178 22.53 -15.31 1.80
N THR A 179 22.23 -14.67 0.66
CA THR A 179 20.99 -14.93 -0.07
C THR A 179 20.99 -16.39 -0.55
N PRO A 180 19.97 -17.20 -0.21
CA PRO A 180 19.91 -18.60 -0.64
C PRO A 180 20.04 -18.77 -2.15
N ALA A 181 20.78 -19.79 -2.58
CA ALA A 181 21.06 -20.05 -3.99
C ALA A 181 19.77 -20.23 -4.81
N GLY A 182 19.69 -19.55 -5.95
CA GLY A 182 18.49 -19.55 -6.81
C GLY A 182 17.36 -18.63 -6.36
N TYR A 183 17.57 -17.83 -5.30
CA TYR A 183 16.61 -16.84 -4.81
C TYR A 183 17.18 -15.43 -4.85
N THR A 184 16.28 -14.45 -4.87
CA THR A 184 16.59 -13.03 -4.86
C THR A 184 15.61 -12.30 -3.95
N TRP A 185 16.07 -11.23 -3.31
CA TRP A 185 15.19 -10.39 -2.52
C TRP A 185 14.41 -9.44 -3.43
N HIS A 186 13.09 -9.60 -3.42
CA HIS A 186 12.12 -8.77 -4.10
C HIS A 186 11.70 -7.62 -3.17
N HIS A 187 12.02 -6.38 -3.57
CA HIS A 187 11.44 -5.18 -2.95
C HIS A 187 9.96 -5.06 -3.30
N THR A 188 9.07 -5.34 -2.35
CA THR A 188 7.62 -5.32 -2.61
C THR A 188 7.09 -3.89 -2.72
N GLU A 189 5.82 -3.74 -3.09
CA GLU A 189 5.14 -2.44 -3.03
C GLU A 189 4.85 -1.95 -1.60
N VAL A 190 5.06 -2.79 -0.58
CA VAL A 190 4.75 -2.47 0.81
C VAL A 190 5.90 -1.64 1.40
N VAL A 191 5.76 -0.32 1.30
CA VAL A 191 6.71 0.67 1.82
C VAL A 191 6.05 1.43 2.98
N THR A 192 6.80 1.63 4.07
CA THR A 192 6.38 2.46 5.20
C THR A 192 7.44 3.51 5.49
N GLN A 193 7.04 4.64 6.07
CA GLN A 193 7.96 5.69 6.51
C GLN A 193 7.83 5.88 8.01
N ARG A 194 8.97 5.94 8.73
CA ARG A 194 9.01 6.18 10.18
C ARG A 194 10.21 7.06 10.50
N ASN A 195 10.00 8.16 11.19
CA ASN A 195 11.06 9.10 11.62
C ASN A 195 11.99 9.53 10.47
N GLY A 196 11.40 9.89 9.31
CA GLY A 196 12.17 10.28 8.12
C GLY A 196 12.86 9.13 7.38
N LYS A 197 12.84 7.90 7.91
CA LYS A 197 13.42 6.72 7.29
C LYS A 197 12.38 5.91 6.52
N ILE A 198 12.81 5.26 5.46
CA ILE A 198 11.95 4.44 4.59
C ILE A 198 12.23 2.97 4.84
N TYR A 199 11.17 2.21 5.05
CA TYR A 199 11.21 0.78 5.26
C TYR A 199 10.45 0.06 4.17
N ASN A 200 10.92 -1.12 3.78
CA ASN A 200 10.25 -1.97 2.81
C ASN A 200 10.14 -3.41 3.31
N ARG A 201 9.00 -4.05 3.05
CA ARG A 201 8.87 -5.49 3.18
C ARG A 201 9.53 -6.15 1.97
N MET A 202 10.55 -6.94 2.24
CA MET A 202 11.29 -7.75 1.28
C MET A 202 10.73 -9.17 1.30
N GLU A 203 10.59 -9.77 0.12
CA GLU A 203 10.21 -11.18 -0.03
C GLU A 203 11.34 -11.92 -0.74
N LEU A 204 11.72 -13.09 -0.25
CA LEU A 204 12.72 -13.93 -0.88
C LEU A 204 12.01 -14.81 -1.92
N VAL A 205 12.28 -14.56 -3.20
CA VAL A 205 11.55 -15.14 -4.34
C VAL A 205 12.52 -15.88 -5.26
N LYS A 206 12.06 -16.99 -5.86
CA LYS A 206 12.82 -17.72 -6.89
C LYS A 206 13.26 -16.76 -8.02
N THR A 207 14.57 -16.70 -8.29
CA THR A 207 15.18 -15.65 -9.14
C THR A 207 14.65 -15.66 -10.57
N ASP A 208 14.46 -16.85 -11.15
CA ASP A 208 13.95 -17.04 -12.50
C ASP A 208 12.50 -16.54 -12.65
N ALA A 209 11.62 -16.86 -11.69
CA ALA A 209 10.25 -16.37 -11.65
C ALA A 209 10.20 -14.84 -11.54
N HIS A 210 11.04 -14.27 -10.67
CA HIS A 210 11.17 -12.83 -10.50
C HIS A 210 11.63 -12.13 -11.79
N GLN A 211 12.66 -12.67 -12.46
CA GLN A 211 13.15 -12.17 -13.76
C GLN A 211 12.14 -12.35 -14.88
N ALA A 212 11.29 -13.37 -14.83
CA ALA A 212 10.24 -13.60 -15.81
C ALA A 212 9.07 -12.60 -15.69
N ALA A 213 8.84 -12.06 -14.49
CA ALA A 213 7.85 -11.03 -14.21
C ALA A 213 8.49 -9.70 -13.79
N ARG A 214 9.40 -9.16 -14.62
CA ARG A 214 10.05 -7.85 -14.37
C ARG A 214 9.00 -6.79 -14.06
N HIS A 215 9.28 -5.99 -13.05
CA HIS A 215 8.35 -4.99 -12.56
C HIS A 215 9.10 -3.86 -11.86
N SER A 216 8.34 -2.81 -11.56
CA SER A 216 8.80 -1.69 -10.76
C SER A 216 8.30 -1.90 -9.34
N GLY A 217 9.16 -2.30 -8.41
CA GLY A 217 8.81 -2.60 -7.01
C GLY A 217 9.19 -1.48 -6.03
N GLY A 218 9.39 -1.83 -4.76
CA GLY A 218 9.73 -0.90 -3.66
C GLY A 218 10.98 -0.05 -3.90
N ALA A 219 11.97 -0.58 -4.61
CA ALA A 219 13.17 0.17 -5.01
C ALA A 219 12.83 1.41 -5.86
N GLN A 220 11.77 1.34 -6.68
CA GLN A 220 11.32 2.47 -7.49
C GLN A 220 10.50 3.48 -6.67
N LEU A 221 9.74 2.99 -5.68
CA LEU A 221 9.03 3.85 -4.71
C LEU A 221 10.03 4.66 -3.89
N TYR A 222 11.08 4.02 -3.37
CA TYR A 222 12.17 4.69 -2.65
C TYR A 222 12.80 5.83 -3.45
N ARG A 223 13.10 5.61 -4.74
CA ARG A 223 13.65 6.67 -5.60
C ARG A 223 12.73 7.88 -5.70
N GLY A 224 11.44 7.65 -5.88
CA GLY A 224 10.49 8.76 -6.00
C GLY A 224 10.23 9.48 -4.67
N ILE A 225 10.33 8.79 -3.53
CA ILE A 225 10.21 9.42 -2.21
C ILE A 225 11.48 10.22 -1.86
N THR A 226 12.67 9.70 -2.20
CA THR A 226 13.96 10.32 -1.82
C THR A 226 14.55 11.26 -2.86
N GLY A 227 14.00 11.30 -4.07
CA GLY A 227 14.60 12.02 -5.20
C GLY A 227 15.94 11.45 -5.71
N THR A 228 16.35 10.27 -5.24
CA THR A 228 17.66 9.69 -5.60
C THR A 228 17.69 9.23 -7.06
N LYS A 229 18.75 9.61 -7.79
CA LYS A 229 18.95 9.28 -9.23
C LYS A 229 19.21 7.79 -9.51
N GLY A 230 19.29 6.94 -8.49
CA GLY A 230 19.55 5.52 -8.68
C GLY A 230 19.45 4.70 -7.40
N TYR A 231 18.87 3.51 -7.54
CA TYR A 231 19.17 2.36 -6.68
C TYR A 231 20.44 1.78 -7.27
N ARG A 232 21.54 1.86 -6.52
CA ARG A 232 22.86 1.44 -7.00
C ARG A 232 23.17 0.01 -6.57
#